data_AF-A0A6B3I8Q2-F1
#
_entry.id   AF-A0A6B3I8Q2-F1
#
_cell.length_a   1.000
_cell.length_b   1.000
_cell.length_c   1.000
_cell.angle_alpha   90.00
_cell.angle_beta   90.00
_cell.angle_gamma   90.00
#
_symmetry.space_group_name_H-M   'P 1'
#
loop_
_entity.id
_entity.type
_entity.pdbx_description
1 polymer ?
#
loop_
_entity_poly.entity_id
_entity_poly.type
_entity_poly.pdbx_seq_one_letter_code
_entity_poly.pdbx_strand_id
1 'polypeptide(L)' 'IVYHKDGASTHFFRLANGNDEPPENHYGNWRYPPIVDWNGFPSTELRDRLMNADFGAATIKVTDKDNRFRNLL' A
#
# COMPACT_ATOMS: atom_id res chain seq x y z
N ILE A 1 -5.87 -5.93 9.20
CA ILE A 1 -4.90 -4.80 9.20
C ILE A 1 -5.70 -3.51 9.09
N VAL A 2 -5.34 -2.49 9.86
CA VAL A 2 -5.95 -1.15 9.81
C VAL A 2 -4.94 -0.17 9.23
N TYR A 3 -5.42 0.77 8.42
CA TYR A 3 -4.64 1.90 7.91
C TYR A 3 -4.89 3.09 8.85
N HIS A 4 -3.98 3.29 9.80
CA HIS A 4 -4.11 4.24 10.91
C HIS A 4 -3.29 5.51 10.65
N LYS A 5 -3.77 6.65 11.14
CA LYS A 5 -3.02 7.91 11.17
C LYS A 5 -2.80 8.35 12.61
N ASP A 6 -1.54 8.42 13.02
CA ASP A 6 -1.20 8.90 14.35
C ASP A 6 -1.16 10.43 14.37
N GLY A 7 -2.27 11.04 14.80
CA GLY A 7 -2.43 12.48 14.88
C GLY A 7 -2.11 13.22 13.58
N ALA A 8 -1.13 14.14 13.64
CA ALA A 8 -0.69 14.94 12.50
C ALA A 8 0.33 14.23 11.58
N SER A 9 0.71 12.98 11.89
CA SER A 9 1.75 12.23 11.18
C SER A 9 1.26 11.62 9.85
N THR A 10 2.13 10.81 9.22
CA THR A 10 1.78 9.95 8.08
C THR A 10 0.96 8.74 8.54
N HIS A 11 0.39 8.01 7.59
CA HIS A 11 -0.34 6.79 7.89
C HIS A 11 0.60 5.57 7.94
N PHE A 12 0.20 4.56 8.71
CA PHE A 12 0.84 3.25 8.72
C PHE A 12 -0.18 2.11 8.89
N PHE A 13 0.28 0.89 8.59
CA PHE A 13 -0.49 -0.32 8.81
C PHE A 13 -0.21 -0.91 10.18
N ARG A 14 -1.26 -1.30 10.91
CA ARG A 14 -1.14 -2.05 12.16
C ARG A 14 -2.15 -3.18 12.26
N LEU A 15 -1.92 -4.10 13.20
CA LEU A 15 -2.94 -5.07 13.61
C LEU A 15 -4.14 -4.33 14.21
N ALA A 16 -5.34 -4.86 13.92
CA ALA A 16 -6.58 -4.32 14.46
C ALA A 16 -6.72 -4.69 15.95
N ASN A 17 -7.47 -3.90 16.70
CA ASN A 17 -7.87 -4.17 18.09
C ASN A 17 -9.36 -3.85 18.29
N GLY A 18 -9.84 -3.96 19.54
CA GLY A 18 -11.26 -3.77 19.87
C GLY A 18 -11.84 -2.38 19.59
N ASN A 19 -11.00 -1.37 19.29
CA ASN A 19 -11.43 -0.01 18.99
C ASN A 19 -11.54 0.28 17.48
N ASP A 20 -11.30 -0.71 16.61
CA ASP A 20 -11.30 -0.55 15.15
C ASP A 20 -12.65 -0.88 14.49
N GLU A 21 -13.75 -0.57 15.19
CA GLU A 21 -15.11 -0.71 14.66
C GLU A 21 -15.85 0.64 14.76
N PRO A 22 -15.93 1.43 13.67
CA PRO A 22 -15.46 1.11 12.31
C PRO A 22 -13.93 1.22 12.14
N PRO A 23 -13.34 0.56 11.11
CA PRO A 23 -11.90 0.65 10.87
C PRO A 23 -11.47 2.05 10.41
N GLU A 24 -10.28 2.48 10.83
CA GLU A 24 -9.79 3.86 10.70
C GLU A 24 -9.44 4.35 9.27
N ASN A 25 -9.89 3.66 8.23
CA ASN A 25 -9.70 4.13 6.86
C ASN A 25 -10.77 5.16 6.46
N HIS A 26 -10.52 5.90 5.38
CA HIS A 26 -11.43 6.94 4.86
C HIS A 26 -12.88 6.46 4.61
N TYR A 27 -13.08 5.17 4.33
CA TYR A 27 -14.39 4.59 4.04
C TYR A 27 -15.14 4.12 5.29
N GLY A 28 -14.50 4.09 6.46
CA GLY A 28 -15.10 3.60 7.71
C GLY A 28 -15.62 2.17 7.63
N ASN A 29 -15.07 1.32 6.75
CA ASN A 29 -15.53 -0.05 6.52
C ASN A 29 -14.36 -0.96 6.15
N TRP A 30 -14.49 -2.25 6.47
CA TRP A 30 -13.50 -3.26 6.09
C TRP A 30 -13.43 -3.42 4.56
N ARG A 31 -12.21 -3.54 4.01
CA ARG A 31 -11.97 -3.54 2.56
C ARG A 31 -11.33 -4.84 2.11
N TYR A 32 -11.88 -5.39 1.03
CA TYR A 32 -11.34 -6.54 0.30
C TYR A 32 -11.19 -6.15 -1.17
N PRO A 33 -10.21 -5.29 -1.51
CA PRO A 33 -10.02 -4.86 -2.89
C PRO A 33 -9.59 -6.04 -3.77
N PRO A 34 -9.90 -6.00 -5.08
CA PRO A 34 -9.35 -6.98 -6.01
C PRO A 34 -7.81 -6.91 -6.00
N ILE A 35 -7.17 -8.07 -6.11
CA ILE A 35 -5.71 -8.21 -6.07
C ILE A 35 -5.21 -8.44 -7.50
N VAL A 36 -4.14 -7.73 -7.85
CA VAL A 36 -3.41 -7.93 -9.10
C VAL A 36 -2.04 -8.48 -8.74
N ASP A 37 -1.73 -9.67 -9.27
CA ASP A 37 -0.40 -10.29 -9.15
C ASP A 37 0.65 -9.52 -9.97
N TRP A 38 1.93 -9.67 -9.63
CA TRP A 38 3.04 -9.06 -10.37
C TRP A 38 3.05 -9.40 -11.88
N ASN A 39 2.70 -10.64 -12.22
CA ASN A 39 2.56 -11.12 -13.60
C ASN A 39 1.11 -11.03 -14.10
N GLY A 40 0.18 -10.57 -13.27
CA GLY A 40 -1.25 -10.41 -13.58
C GLY A 40 -1.65 -9.01 -14.05
N PHE A 41 -0.70 -8.09 -14.22
CA PHE A 41 -0.99 -6.76 -14.76
C PHE A 41 -1.56 -6.87 -16.19
N PRO A 42 -2.57 -6.03 -16.56
CA PRO A 42 -3.14 -6.03 -17.91
C PRO A 42 -2.12 -5.86 -19.04
N SER A 43 -1.03 -5.15 -18.78
CA SER A 43 0.11 -5.04 -19.69
C SER A 43 1.40 -4.78 -18.92
N THR A 44 2.54 -5.17 -19.49
CA THR A 44 3.86 -4.88 -18.91
C THR A 44 4.13 -3.38 -18.86
N GLU A 45 3.71 -2.63 -19.87
CA GLU A 45 3.88 -1.18 -19.94
C GLU A 45 3.13 -0.47 -18.80
N LEU A 46 1.92 -0.93 -18.44
CA LEU A 46 1.18 -0.39 -17.31
C LEU A 46 1.89 -0.64 -15.99
N ARG A 47 2.38 -1.87 -15.78
CA ARG A 47 3.18 -2.21 -14.60
C ARG A 47 4.41 -1.32 -14.52
N ASP A 48 5.17 -1.24 -15.60
CA ASP A 48 6.45 -0.53 -15.63
C ASP A 48 6.25 0.98 -15.44
N ARG A 49 5.17 1.56 -15.98
CA ARG A 49 4.77 2.95 -15.71
C ARG A 49 4.48 3.18 -14.23
N LEU A 50 3.73 2.29 -13.59
CA LEU A 50 3.42 2.39 -12.16
C LEU A 50 4.68 2.26 -11.29
N MET A 51 5.55 1.29 -11.57
CA MET A 51 6.76 1.04 -10.78
C MET A 51 7.82 2.14 -10.93
N ASN A 52 7.75 2.91 -12.01
CA ASN A 52 8.67 4.01 -12.28
C ASN A 52 8.11 5.41 -11.98
N ALA A 53 6.84 5.52 -11.61
CA ALA A 53 6.22 6.80 -11.29
C ALA A 53 6.91 7.49 -10.09
N ASP A 54 6.87 8.83 -10.10
CA ASP A 54 7.24 9.65 -8.96
C ASP A 54 6.06 9.73 -7.98
N PHE A 55 6.26 9.23 -6.76
CA PHE A 55 5.27 9.21 -5.69
C PHE A 55 5.51 10.34 -4.66
N GLY A 56 6.37 11.30 -4.97
CA GLY A 56 6.77 12.37 -4.04
C GLY A 56 7.44 11.80 -2.80
N ALA A 57 6.89 12.10 -1.62
CA ALA A 57 7.41 11.60 -0.34
C ALA A 57 7.12 10.11 -0.08
N ALA A 58 6.30 9.45 -0.90
CA ALA A 58 5.98 8.03 -0.76
C ALA A 58 6.86 7.14 -1.65
N THR A 59 6.86 5.83 -1.39
CA THR A 59 7.63 4.86 -2.18
C THR A 59 6.82 3.59 -2.39
N ILE A 60 6.64 3.18 -3.65
CA ILE A 60 6.11 1.86 -3.99
C ILE A 60 7.18 0.78 -3.74
N LYS A 61 6.80 -0.24 -2.98
CA LYS A 61 7.74 -1.19 -2.35
C LYS A 61 7.75 -2.59 -2.96
N VAL A 62 6.88 -2.85 -3.93
CA VAL A 62 6.71 -4.17 -4.58
C VAL A 62 7.60 -4.37 -5.81
N THR A 63 8.68 -3.60 -5.94
CA THR A 63 9.58 -3.61 -7.11
C THR A 63 11.04 -3.65 -6.65
N ASP A 64 11.91 -4.23 -7.47
CA ASP A 64 13.37 -4.27 -7.25
C ASP A 64 14.08 -2.97 -7.68
N LYS A 65 13.36 -2.01 -8.27
CA LYS A 65 13.91 -0.67 -8.54
C LYS A 65 14.54 -0.12 -7.26
N ASP A 66 15.77 0.37 -7.34
CA ASP A 66 16.55 0.91 -6.21
C ASP A 66 16.69 -0.08 -5.01
N ASN A 67 16.65 -1.40 -5.26
CA ASN A 67 16.63 -2.45 -4.24
C ASN A 67 15.46 -2.36 -3.24
N ARG A 68 14.34 -1.71 -3.61
CA ARG A 68 13.24 -1.42 -2.67
C ARG A 68 12.65 -2.68 -2.04
N PHE A 69 12.32 -3.70 -2.83
CA PHE A 69 11.74 -4.93 -2.29
C PHE A 69 12.74 -5.71 -1.43
N ARG A 70 13.99 -5.83 -1.89
CA ARG A 70 15.08 -6.52 -1.16
C ARG A 70 15.33 -5.93 0.23
N ASN A 71 15.17 -4.62 0.40
CA ASN A 71 15.38 -3.94 1.67
C ASN A 71 14.20 -4.08 2.66
N LEU A 72 13.17 -4.87 2.35
CA LEU A 72 12.00 -5.08 3.21
C LEU A 72 11.97 -6.45 3.89
N LEU A 73 12.83 -7.35 3.44
CA LEU A 73 12.99 -8.71 3.97
C LEU A 73 14.13 -8.71 5.01
#